data_AF-V4K4E7-F1
#
_entry.id   AF-V4K4E7-F1
#
_cell.length_a   1.000
_cell.length_b   1.000
_cell.length_c   1.000
_cell.angle_alpha   90.00
_cell.angle_beta   90.00
_cell.angle_gamma   90.00
#
_symmetry.space_group_name_H-M   'P 1'
#
loop_
_entity.id
_entity.type
_entity.pdbx_description
1 polymer ?
#
loop_
_entity_poly.entity_id
_entity_poly.type
_entity_poly.pdbx_seq_one_letter_code
_entity_poly.pdbx_strand_id
1 'polypeptide(L)' 'MWQVTKRDYAGHWQWKHWNWRSEGDLFLNGAFFTRSGSGLGASYARASSLAAKSSTLVGVITYNAGALNCRGGRRC' A
#
# COMPACT_ATOMS: atom_id res chain seq x y z
N MET A 1 17.79 6.48 -7.32
CA MET A 1 16.80 6.52 -6.22
C MET A 1 15.44 6.81 -6.86
N TRP A 2 14.40 6.04 -6.54
CA TRP A 2 13.10 6.11 -7.23
C TRP A 2 11.95 6.33 -6.26
N GLN A 3 11.07 7.28 -6.56
CA GLN A 3 9.94 7.61 -5.70
C GLN A 3 8.75 6.72 -6.05
N VAL A 4 8.17 6.05 -5.03
CA VAL A 4 6.98 5.19 -5.20
C VAL A 4 5.71 6.02 -5.45
N THR A 5 5.66 7.24 -4.93
CA THR A 5 4.50 8.12 -5.04
C THR A 5 4.61 9.06 -6.23
N LYS A 6 3.54 9.20 -7.02
CA LYS A 6 3.39 10.21 -8.07
C LYS A 6 2.20 11.12 -7.75
N ARG A 7 2.38 12.44 -7.73
CA ARG A 7 1.27 13.42 -7.61
C ARG A 7 1.00 14.00 -9.00
N ASP A 8 -0.09 13.57 -9.62
CA ASP A 8 -0.42 13.98 -10.97
C ASP A 8 -1.18 15.31 -10.94
N TYR A 9 -0.81 16.23 -11.83
CA TYR A 9 -1.46 17.54 -11.99
C TYR A 9 -1.68 18.34 -10.69
N ALA A 10 -0.82 18.17 -9.68
CA ALA A 10 -0.95 18.81 -8.37
C ALA A 10 0.31 19.59 -7.99
N GLY A 11 0.15 20.89 -7.75
CA GLY A 11 1.23 21.75 -7.27
C GLY A 11 1.67 21.37 -5.84
N HIS A 12 2.90 21.75 -5.47
CA HIS A 12 3.45 21.45 -4.15
C HIS A 12 2.57 21.92 -2.99
N TRP A 13 2.00 23.13 -3.11
CA TRP A 13 1.09 23.68 -2.09
C TRP A 13 -0.16 22.81 -1.89
N GLN A 14 -0.64 22.17 -2.95
CA GLN A 14 -1.85 21.38 -2.92
C GLN A 14 -1.61 20.01 -2.29
N TRP A 15 -0.63 19.26 -2.80
CA TRP A 15 -0.41 17.90 -2.32
C TRP A 15 0.20 17.85 -0.92
N LYS A 16 0.91 18.90 -0.49
CA LYS A 16 1.55 18.93 0.83
C LYS A 16 0.53 18.79 1.97
N HIS A 17 -0.73 19.15 1.73
CA HIS A 17 -1.82 18.97 2.70
C HIS A 17 -2.52 17.60 2.59
N TRP A 18 -2.22 16.78 1.58
CA TRP A 18 -2.76 15.42 1.48
C TRP A 18 -2.09 14.50 2.49
N ASN A 19 -2.86 13.70 3.22
CA ASN A 19 -2.32 12.74 4.18
C ASN A 19 -1.85 11.46 3.48
N TRP A 20 -0.64 11.48 2.91
CA TRP A 20 0.00 10.31 2.31
C TRP A 20 1.02 9.73 3.30
N ARG A 21 0.76 8.50 3.76
CA ARG A 21 1.55 7.79 4.78
C ARG A 21 2.08 6.47 4.23
N SER A 22 3.17 6.01 4.84
CA SER A 22 3.80 4.71 4.58
C SER A 22 4.36 4.23 5.92
N GLU A 23 3.95 3.07 6.41
CA GLU A 23 4.31 2.55 7.74
C GLU A 23 4.50 1.04 7.68
N GLY A 24 5.67 0.56 8.13
CA GLY A 24 6.02 -0.86 8.03
C GLY A 24 6.39 -1.33 6.60
N ASP A 25 6.40 -0.43 5.61
CA ASP A 25 6.77 -0.75 4.23
C ASP A 25 8.27 -1.02 4.09
N LEU A 26 8.60 -2.00 3.25
CA LEU A 26 9.97 -2.33 2.85
C LEU A 26 10.24 -1.75 1.46
N PHE A 27 11.28 -0.92 1.35
CA PHE A 27 11.73 -0.37 0.08
C PHE A 27 13.05 -1.02 -0.34
N LEU A 28 13.09 -1.54 -1.57
CA LEU A 28 14.26 -2.19 -2.16
C LEU A 28 14.78 -1.36 -3.34
N ASN A 29 16.05 -1.57 -3.73
CA ASN A 29 16.67 -0.94 -4.90
C ASN A 29 16.59 0.61 -4.93
N GLY A 30 16.68 1.23 -3.74
CA GLY A 30 16.63 2.69 -3.61
C GLY A 30 15.24 3.30 -3.88
N ALA A 31 14.18 2.49 -3.79
CA ALA A 31 12.82 3.00 -3.72
C ALA A 31 12.60 3.79 -2.42
N PHE A 32 11.71 4.78 -2.44
CA PHE A 32 11.33 5.54 -1.25
C PHE A 32 9.95 6.18 -1.38
N PHE A 33 9.39 6.59 -0.25
CA PHE A 33 8.09 7.24 -0.15
C PHE A 33 8.24 8.67 0.40
N THR A 34 7.64 9.64 -0.28
CA THR A 34 7.57 11.02 0.24
C THR A 34 6.24 11.23 0.94
N ARG A 35 6.28 11.34 2.28
CA ARG A 35 5.09 11.59 3.09
C ARG A 35 4.61 13.05 2.96
N SER A 36 3.34 13.28 3.25
CA SER A 36 2.72 14.62 3.28
C SER A 36 1.55 14.66 4.27
N GLY A 37 1.06 15.87 4.54
CA GLY A 37 -0.03 16.10 5.47
C GLY A 37 0.43 16.24 6.93
N SER A 38 -0.51 16.47 7.83
CA SER A 38 -0.26 16.74 9.25
C SER A 38 -0.07 15.47 10.08
N GLY A 39 -0.19 14.28 9.46
CA GLY A 39 -0.11 12.99 10.16
C GLY A 39 -1.27 12.73 11.13
N LEU A 40 -2.26 13.63 11.21
CA LEU A 40 -3.41 13.51 12.10
C LEU A 40 -4.54 12.68 11.47
N GLY A 41 -5.06 11.73 12.25
CA GLY A 41 -6.33 11.06 12.01
C GLY A 41 -6.25 9.61 11.55
N ALA A 42 -5.70 8.69 12.35
CA ALA A 42 -6.06 7.28 12.21
C ALA A 42 -7.40 7.02 12.91
N SER A 43 -8.48 7.64 12.42
CA SER A 43 -9.86 7.25 12.80
C SER A 43 -10.39 6.16 11.87
N TYR A 44 -9.50 5.28 11.39
CA TYR A 44 -9.93 4.03 10.81
C TYR A 44 -10.29 3.14 12.01
N ALA A 45 -11.59 3.05 12.32
CA ALA A 45 -12.08 1.88 13.03
C ALA A 45 -11.50 0.67 12.29
N ARG A 46 -10.85 -0.27 12.99
CA ARG A 46 -10.36 -1.49 12.33
C ARG A 46 -11.59 -2.11 11.66
N ALA A 47 -11.68 -1.95 10.35
CA ALA A 47 -12.77 -2.52 9.57
C ALA A 47 -12.52 -4.04 9.58
N SER A 48 -13.07 -4.69 10.61
CA SER A 48 -13.15 -6.14 10.76
C SER A 48 -11.93 -6.93 10.23
N SER A 49 -10.73 -6.85 10.83
CA SER A 49 -9.63 -7.83 10.55
C SER A 49 -8.30 -7.48 11.24
N LEU A 50 -7.45 -8.50 11.31
CA LEU A 50 -6.14 -8.63 11.96
C LEU A 50 -5.17 -7.45 11.76
N ALA A 51 -4.22 -7.30 12.70
CA ALA A 51 -3.11 -6.37 12.53
C ALA A 51 -2.34 -6.66 11.23
N ALA A 52 -1.84 -5.61 10.57
CA ALA A 52 -0.99 -5.75 9.40
C ALA A 52 0.23 -6.62 9.72
N LYS A 53 0.51 -7.59 8.86
CA LYS A 53 1.71 -8.43 8.95
C LYS A 53 2.93 -7.66 8.42
N SER A 54 4.12 -8.10 8.83
CA SER A 54 5.39 -7.53 8.34
C SER A 54 5.46 -7.55 6.81
N SER A 55 6.00 -6.49 6.21
CA SER A 55 6.26 -6.38 4.77
C SER A 55 7.15 -7.49 4.22
N THR A 56 7.96 -8.13 5.06
CA THR A 56 8.75 -9.32 4.71
C THR A 56 7.91 -10.51 4.26
N LEU A 57 6.64 -10.59 4.69
CA LEU A 57 5.72 -11.67 4.35
C LEU A 57 4.92 -11.40 3.06
N VAL A 58 5.06 -10.22 2.44
CA VAL A 58 4.28 -9.83 1.25
C VAL A 58 4.38 -10.89 0.16
N GLY A 59 5.58 -11.38 -0.14
CA GLY A 59 5.77 -12.42 -1.17
C GLY A 59 5.01 -13.72 -0.89
N VAL A 60 4.87 -14.12 0.38
CA VAL A 60 4.13 -15.34 0.76
C VAL A 60 2.62 -15.11 0.71
N ILE A 61 2.13 -13.99 1.24
CA ILE A 61 0.69 -13.73 1.33
C ILE A 61 0.06 -13.37 -0.03
N THR A 62 0.85 -12.91 -1.00
CA THR A 62 0.39 -12.64 -2.37
C THR A 62 0.77 -13.72 -3.38
N TYR A 63 1.45 -14.80 -2.95
CA TYR A 63 1.98 -15.82 -3.87
C TYR A 63 0.92 -16.44 -4.79
N ASN A 64 -0.30 -16.68 -4.27
CA ASN A 64 -1.43 -17.22 -5.03
C ASN A 64 -2.46 -16.14 -5.43
N ALA A 65 -2.08 -14.86 -5.44
CA ALA A 65 -2.97 -13.78 -5.85
C ALA A 65 -3.29 -13.87 -7.36
N GLY A 66 -4.54 -13.60 -7.72
CA GLY A 66 -5.02 -13.67 -9.10
C GLY A 66 -6.25 -14.57 -9.23
N ALA A 67 -6.69 -14.76 -10.47
CA ALA A 67 -7.79 -15.68 -10.76
C ALA A 67 -7.36 -17.13 -10.46
N LEU A 68 -8.27 -17.90 -9.87
CA LEU A 68 -8.07 -19.34 -9.72
C LEU A 68 -8.01 -19.99 -11.12
N ASN A 69 -7.18 -21.03 -11.26
CA ASN A 69 -7.09 -21.83 -12.47
C ASN A 69 -8.30 -22.77 -12.60
N CYS A 70 -9.45 -22.18 -12.88
CA CYS A 70 -10.73 -22.84 -13.03
C CYS A 70 -10.83 -23.61 -14.35
N ARG A 71 -11.49 -24.78 -14.32
CA ARG A 71 -11.86 -25.52 -15.53
C ARG A 71 -13.37 -25.77 -15.54
N GLY A 72 -13.98 -25.69 -16.72
CA GLY A 72 -15.40 -25.99 -16.91
C GLY A 72 -15.76 -27.37 -16.35
N GLY A 73 -16.87 -27.43 -15.61
CA GLY A 73 -17.33 -28.67 -14.96
C GLY A 73 -16.65 -29.01 -13.63
N ARG A 74 -15.78 -28.15 -13.07
CA ARG A 74 -15.17 -28.31 -11.74
C ARG A 74 -15.35 -27.06 -10.88
N ARG A 75 -15.48 -27.27 -9.57
CA ARG A 75 -15.48 -26.15 -8.61
C ARG A 75 -14.11 -25.51 -8.52
N CYS A 76 -14.14 -24.20 -8.34
CA CYS A 76 -13.10 -23.39 -7.76
C CYS A 76 -13.64 -22.95 -6.38
#